data_AF-A0AAF6B270-F1
#
_entry.id   AF-A0AAF6B270-F1
#
_cell.length_a   1.000
_cell.length_b   1.000
_cell.length_c   1.000
_cell.angle_alpha   90.00
_cell.angle_beta   90.00
_cell.angle_gamma   90.00
#
_symmetry.space_group_name_H-M   'P 1'
#
loop_
_entity.id
_entity.type
_entity.pdbx_description
1 polymer ?
#
loop_
_entity_poly.entity_id
_entity_poly.type
_entity_poly.pdbx_seq_one_letter_code
_entity_poly.pdbx_strand_id
1 'polypeptide(L)'
;MGASCSSSFDDEPSRGRRQIPWAAAALPLRGPGRNQGHRIKPSSYPSQWLRHAVASTKGASLAFFSLSSSSSYPSSPSSPSSPAASDVEVAVQELWGAQLGAHDHGEGPKLSMFDQDFIVTSSLREHLLLMIALSRKVANADTAFGEAASGSARPKRRAQVFKGNFKAVSTFVAFKLGRDAQRVLHEPNAGGSSSISESLSVEYFARRFQARDIVTEMEVEYSMKNWKKVDYICTLYGERVGVSVTRAMSYPDPEQFSTDTAYRLLYKKLFGLVVARHGVKQKHNFSRCILHIWCETHSAAKLLELLYPRVSEELELIDDVIMLLTVAEGLHGRPIFYEHRLKVA
;
A
#
# COMPACT_ATOMS: atom_id res chain seq x y z
N MET A 1 73.56 34.55 -26.97
CA MET A 1 72.61 35.68 -26.88
C MET A 1 71.24 35.10 -26.61
N GLY A 2 70.53 35.25 -25.49
CA GLY A 2 70.80 35.53 -24.05
C GLY A 2 69.88 34.60 -23.24
N ALA A 3 70.31 34.08 -22.07
CA ALA A 3 69.86 34.47 -20.72
C ALA A 3 68.34 34.27 -20.46
N SER A 4 67.80 33.71 -19.37
CA SER A 4 68.30 33.28 -18.04
C SER A 4 67.10 32.86 -17.16
N CYS A 5 67.35 32.11 -16.07
CA CYS A 5 66.65 32.13 -14.76
C CYS A 5 65.23 31.51 -14.61
N SER A 6 65.10 30.43 -13.80
CA SER A 6 64.58 30.37 -12.38
C SER A 6 63.04 30.38 -12.32
N SER A 7 62.28 29.67 -11.49
CA SER A 7 62.45 29.06 -10.17
C SER A 7 61.22 28.17 -9.86
N SER A 8 61.43 27.22 -8.94
CA SER A 8 60.50 26.48 -8.07
C SER A 8 59.17 27.16 -7.67
N PHE A 9 58.07 26.40 -7.60
CA PHE A 9 57.31 26.08 -6.37
C PHE A 9 56.17 25.07 -6.67
N ASP A 10 55.77 24.36 -5.61
CA ASP A 10 55.03 23.09 -5.52
C ASP A 10 53.63 23.01 -6.15
N ASP A 11 53.22 21.81 -6.61
CA ASP A 11 52.11 21.05 -6.01
C ASP A 11 51.92 19.66 -6.66
N GLU A 12 51.84 18.65 -5.80
CA GLU A 12 51.68 17.22 -6.13
C GLU A 12 50.24 16.90 -6.59
N PRO A 13 50.01 16.09 -7.65
CA PRO A 13 48.69 15.52 -7.88
C PRO A 13 48.63 13.99 -7.78
N SER A 14 47.63 13.55 -7.02
CA SER A 14 46.75 12.40 -7.31
C SER A 14 47.33 10.97 -7.25
N ARG A 15 47.24 10.35 -6.07
CA ARG A 15 47.23 8.88 -5.95
C ARG A 15 45.85 8.31 -6.26
N GLY A 16 45.79 7.48 -7.31
CA GLY A 16 44.60 6.77 -7.77
C GLY A 16 44.04 5.79 -6.74
N ARG A 17 42.72 5.83 -6.56
CA ARG A 17 41.96 4.79 -5.87
C ARG A 17 41.69 3.63 -6.82
N ARG A 18 42.22 2.47 -6.44
CA ARG A 18 41.94 1.17 -7.06
C ARG A 18 40.53 0.70 -6.71
N GLN A 19 39.79 0.30 -7.74
CA GLN A 19 38.59 -0.51 -7.65
C GLN A 19 38.97 -1.92 -7.15
N ILE A 20 38.13 -2.50 -6.28
CA ILE A 20 38.21 -3.91 -5.86
C ILE A 20 37.05 -4.64 -6.55
N PRO A 21 37.31 -5.62 -7.44
CA PRO A 21 36.27 -6.48 -8.00
C PRO A 21 36.09 -7.72 -7.13
N TRP A 22 34.82 -8.10 -6.87
CA TRP A 22 34.49 -9.41 -6.31
C TRP A 22 34.11 -10.34 -7.47
N ALA A 23 34.94 -11.35 -7.72
CA ALA A 23 34.65 -12.44 -8.64
C ALA A 23 34.88 -13.78 -7.92
N ALA A 24 33.87 -14.64 -8.08
CA ALA A 24 33.87 -16.10 -8.14
C ALA A 24 35.00 -16.91 -7.46
N ALA A 25 34.59 -17.87 -6.63
CA ALA A 25 35.31 -19.13 -6.47
C ALA A 25 34.30 -20.29 -6.50
N ALA A 26 34.56 -21.24 -7.40
CA ALA A 26 33.82 -22.48 -7.58
C ALA A 26 34.74 -23.69 -7.32
N LEU A 27 34.21 -24.66 -6.56
CA LEU A 27 34.42 -26.13 -6.61
C LEU A 27 35.74 -26.72 -6.00
N PRO A 28 35.76 -28.00 -5.52
CA PRO A 28 35.10 -29.17 -6.12
C PRO A 28 34.44 -30.24 -5.21
N LEU A 29 33.89 -31.24 -5.93
CA LEU A 29 32.99 -32.36 -5.60
C LEU A 29 33.55 -33.47 -4.68
N ARG A 30 32.66 -34.06 -3.86
CA ARG A 30 32.64 -35.49 -3.46
C ARG A 30 31.23 -35.89 -2.96
N GLY A 31 30.60 -36.89 -3.59
CA GLY A 31 29.31 -37.47 -3.14
C GLY A 31 29.49 -38.68 -2.22
N PRO A 32 28.52 -39.62 -2.12
CA PRO A 32 27.09 -39.46 -1.85
C PRO A 32 26.71 -40.08 -0.48
N GLY A 33 25.75 -39.51 0.26
CA GLY A 33 25.34 -40.04 1.57
C GLY A 33 23.94 -39.62 2.00
N ARG A 34 23.00 -40.58 1.93
CA ARG A 34 21.67 -40.69 2.55
C ARG A 34 21.15 -39.51 3.40
N ASN A 35 20.09 -38.87 2.91
CA ASN A 35 19.25 -37.93 3.68
C ASN A 35 18.32 -38.69 4.65
N GLN A 36 18.51 -38.48 5.96
CA GLN A 36 17.45 -38.63 6.96
C GLN A 36 16.78 -37.27 7.18
N GLY A 37 15.46 -37.26 7.22
CA GLY A 37 14.65 -36.05 7.37
C GLY A 37 14.79 -35.42 8.75
N HIS A 38 15.18 -34.15 8.78
CA HIS A 38 14.93 -33.28 9.92
C HIS A 38 14.16 -32.03 9.47
N ARG A 39 12.93 -31.99 9.98
CA ARG A 39 11.91 -30.96 9.82
C ARG A 39 12.33 -29.74 10.64
N ILE A 40 12.91 -28.74 10.00
CA ILE A 40 13.19 -27.44 10.64
C ILE A 40 11.85 -26.70 10.78
N LYS A 41 11.41 -26.50 12.03
CA LYS A 41 10.26 -25.65 12.37
C LYS A 41 10.65 -24.17 12.18
N PRO A 42 9.82 -23.33 11.54
CA PRO A 42 10.06 -21.90 11.51
C PRO A 42 9.83 -21.29 12.90
N SER A 43 10.77 -20.45 13.31
CA SER A 43 10.88 -19.78 14.60
C SER A 43 9.67 -18.88 14.91
N SER A 44 9.23 -18.95 16.17
CA SER A 44 8.24 -18.08 16.79
C SER A 44 8.65 -16.60 16.73
N TYR A 45 7.79 -15.76 16.13
CA TYR A 45 7.81 -14.31 16.36
C TYR A 45 6.78 -13.98 17.45
N PRO A 46 7.10 -13.15 18.48
CA PRO A 46 6.22 -13.02 19.64
C PRO A 46 5.01 -12.12 19.33
N SER A 47 3.82 -12.69 19.52
CA SER A 47 2.50 -12.03 19.56
C SER A 47 2.33 -11.00 20.70
N GLN A 48 3.42 -10.65 21.42
CA GLN A 48 3.40 -9.76 22.58
C GLN A 48 3.42 -8.27 22.19
N TRP A 49 3.92 -7.91 21.00
CA TRP A 49 4.01 -6.51 20.57
C TRP A 49 2.64 -5.86 20.30
N LEU A 50 1.67 -6.63 19.78
CA LEU A 50 0.29 -6.15 19.60
C LEU A 50 -0.38 -5.81 20.95
N ARG A 51 -0.03 -6.54 22.03
CA ARG A 51 -0.61 -6.30 23.37
C ARG A 51 0.01 -5.07 24.06
N HIS A 52 1.29 -4.79 23.82
CA HIS A 52 1.97 -3.63 24.40
C HIS A 52 1.60 -2.30 23.73
N ALA A 53 1.32 -2.28 22.43
CA ALA A 53 0.86 -1.06 21.75
C ALA A 53 -0.50 -0.55 22.27
N VAL A 54 -1.35 -1.46 22.77
CA VAL A 54 -2.67 -1.14 23.35
C VAL A 54 -2.58 -0.67 24.82
N ALA A 55 -1.49 -0.95 25.53
CA ALA A 55 -1.37 -0.67 26.95
C ALA A 55 -0.87 0.76 27.30
N SER A 56 -0.36 1.52 26.31
CA SER A 56 0.39 2.76 26.56
C SER A 56 -0.45 4.06 26.59
N THR A 57 -1.78 3.99 26.63
CA THR A 57 -2.67 5.18 26.69
C THR A 57 -3.35 5.40 28.05
N LYS A 58 -3.00 4.64 29.08
CA LYS A 58 -3.52 4.85 30.44
C LYS A 58 -2.63 5.82 31.23
N GLY A 59 -2.87 7.11 31.10
CA GLY A 59 -2.20 8.08 31.98
C GLY A 59 -2.34 9.54 31.60
N ALA A 60 -3.55 10.11 31.73
CA ALA A 60 -3.73 11.53 32.09
C ALA A 60 -5.19 11.75 32.53
N SER A 61 -5.35 12.04 33.82
CA SER A 61 -6.60 12.52 34.44
C SER A 61 -6.39 13.98 34.83
N LEU A 62 -7.46 14.79 34.78
CA LEU A 62 -7.74 16.11 35.41
C LEU A 62 -8.70 16.86 34.46
N ALA A 63 -9.73 17.62 34.86
CA ALA A 63 -10.52 17.77 36.07
C ALA A 63 -11.83 18.49 35.65
N PHE A 64 -12.88 18.28 36.43
CA PHE A 64 -14.23 18.85 36.29
C PHE A 64 -14.28 20.39 36.34
N PHE A 65 -15.16 20.99 35.55
CA PHE A 65 -15.97 22.13 35.98
C PHE A 65 -17.35 22.08 35.33
N SER A 66 -18.38 22.05 36.18
CA SER A 66 -19.80 22.12 35.87
C SER A 66 -20.23 23.58 35.79
N LEU A 67 -21.09 23.95 34.83
CA LEU A 67 -22.05 25.04 34.97
C LEU A 67 -23.22 24.82 34.00
N SER A 68 -24.40 24.67 34.58
CA SER A 68 -25.71 24.58 33.96
C SER A 68 -26.22 25.95 33.51
N SER A 69 -26.91 26.02 32.37
CA SER A 69 -28.13 26.83 32.24
C SER A 69 -28.91 26.49 30.97
N SER A 70 -30.19 26.28 31.18
CA SER A 70 -31.27 26.02 30.24
C SER A 70 -31.68 27.26 29.45
N SER A 71 -31.98 27.11 28.17
CA SER A 71 -33.00 27.94 27.51
C SER A 71 -33.58 27.22 26.29
N SER A 72 -34.90 27.18 26.25
CA SER A 72 -35.75 26.44 25.33
C SER A 72 -36.41 27.39 24.34
N TYR A 73 -36.26 27.14 23.03
CA TYR A 73 -37.10 27.70 21.94
C TYR A 73 -37.20 26.71 20.76
N PRO A 74 -38.25 26.82 19.92
CA PRO A 74 -38.94 25.66 19.37
C PRO A 74 -38.47 25.20 17.98
N SER A 75 -38.89 23.96 17.71
CA SER A 75 -38.67 23.10 16.56
C SER A 75 -39.04 23.73 15.21
N SER A 76 -38.13 23.58 14.25
CA SER A 76 -38.35 23.74 12.80
C SER A 76 -38.04 22.42 12.10
N PRO A 77 -38.63 22.15 10.92
CA PRO A 77 -38.93 20.79 10.48
C PRO A 77 -37.70 20.01 10.03
N SER A 78 -37.77 18.70 10.31
CA SER A 78 -36.81 17.65 10.01
C SER A 78 -36.31 17.71 8.56
N SER A 79 -35.01 17.96 8.42
CA SER A 79 -34.26 17.64 7.20
C SER A 79 -34.30 16.12 6.98
N PRO A 80 -34.41 15.62 5.73
CA PRO A 80 -34.38 14.20 5.47
C PRO A 80 -33.03 13.64 5.93
N SER A 81 -33.08 12.66 6.82
CA SER A 81 -31.91 11.91 7.28
C SER A 81 -31.16 11.37 6.07
N SER A 82 -29.89 11.74 5.92
CA SER A 82 -29.01 11.11 4.95
C SER A 82 -28.99 9.60 5.22
N PRO A 83 -29.19 8.74 4.20
CA PRO A 83 -29.20 7.29 4.40
C PRO A 83 -27.87 6.85 5.00
N ALA A 84 -27.92 5.88 5.91
CA ALA A 84 -26.70 5.34 6.51
C ALA A 84 -25.85 4.67 5.41
N ALA A 85 -24.53 4.66 5.57
CA ALA A 85 -23.62 4.06 4.58
C ALA A 85 -23.85 2.54 4.38
N SER A 86 -24.59 1.89 5.29
CA SER A 86 -25.12 0.53 5.14
C SER A 86 -26.26 0.47 4.12
N ASP A 87 -27.14 1.45 4.12
CA ASP A 87 -28.35 1.49 3.30
C ASP A 87 -27.99 1.78 1.84
N VAL A 88 -26.94 2.58 1.61
CA VAL A 88 -26.38 2.81 0.28
C VAL A 88 -25.68 1.55 -0.27
N GLU A 89 -24.98 0.79 0.59
CA GLU A 89 -24.35 -0.47 0.17
C GLU A 89 -25.39 -1.53 -0.21
N VAL A 90 -26.44 -1.66 0.60
CA VAL A 90 -27.59 -2.52 0.30
C VAL A 90 -28.32 -2.04 -0.95
N ALA A 91 -28.56 -0.74 -1.10
CA ALA A 91 -29.22 -0.19 -2.29
C ALA A 91 -28.40 -0.41 -3.57
N VAL A 92 -27.06 -0.26 -3.53
CA VAL A 92 -26.18 -0.59 -4.67
C VAL A 92 -26.22 -2.08 -4.98
N GLN A 93 -26.33 -2.95 -3.96
CA GLN A 93 -26.46 -4.39 -4.14
C GLN A 93 -27.84 -4.79 -4.71
N GLU A 94 -28.92 -4.17 -4.25
CA GLU A 94 -30.29 -4.42 -4.71
C GLU A 94 -30.54 -3.87 -6.12
N LEU A 95 -30.06 -2.66 -6.43
CA LEU A 95 -30.08 -2.10 -7.79
C LEU A 95 -29.36 -3.03 -8.77
N TRP A 96 -28.24 -3.63 -8.37
CA TRP A 96 -27.50 -4.55 -9.23
C TRP A 96 -28.12 -5.95 -9.27
N GLY A 97 -28.69 -6.43 -8.17
CA GLY A 97 -29.41 -7.70 -8.09
C GLY A 97 -30.69 -7.70 -8.93
N ALA A 98 -31.40 -6.57 -8.98
CA ALA A 98 -32.59 -6.38 -9.81
C ALA A 98 -32.26 -6.30 -11.31
N GLN A 99 -31.05 -5.85 -11.68
CA GLN A 99 -30.60 -5.75 -13.08
C GLN A 99 -30.15 -7.10 -13.69
N LEU A 100 -30.03 -8.17 -12.90
CA LEU A 100 -29.54 -9.48 -13.32
C LEU A 100 -30.64 -10.53 -13.59
N GLY A 101 -31.91 -10.12 -13.58
CA GLY A 101 -32.97 -10.88 -14.22
C GLY A 101 -32.91 -10.66 -15.74
N ALA A 102 -32.19 -11.52 -16.45
CA ALA A 102 -31.99 -11.53 -17.90
C ALA A 102 -30.85 -10.62 -18.42
N HIS A 103 -29.62 -11.13 -18.41
CA HIS A 103 -28.78 -11.24 -19.60
C HIS A 103 -27.53 -12.08 -19.31
N ASP A 104 -27.12 -12.79 -20.34
CA ASP A 104 -25.96 -13.67 -20.55
C ASP A 104 -24.63 -13.19 -19.92
N HIS A 105 -23.62 -14.07 -19.88
CA HIS A 105 -22.27 -13.99 -19.26
C HIS A 105 -21.36 -12.79 -19.66
N GLY A 106 -21.91 -11.61 -19.93
CA GLY A 106 -21.17 -10.39 -20.29
C GLY A 106 -20.50 -9.74 -19.08
N GLU A 107 -19.21 -9.45 -19.22
CA GLU A 107 -18.46 -8.61 -18.29
C GLU A 107 -19.24 -7.32 -17.99
N GLY A 108 -19.55 -7.05 -16.72
CA GLY A 108 -20.24 -5.84 -16.31
C GLY A 108 -19.51 -4.55 -16.74
N PRO A 109 -20.15 -3.37 -16.66
CA PRO A 109 -19.59 -2.12 -17.16
C PRO A 109 -18.21 -1.84 -16.54
N LYS A 110 -17.25 -1.54 -17.42
CA LYS A 110 -15.87 -1.23 -17.07
C LYS A 110 -15.68 0.28 -17.01
N LEU A 111 -14.96 0.75 -16.00
CA LEU A 111 -14.52 2.13 -15.90
C LEU A 111 -13.08 2.20 -16.36
N SER A 112 -12.84 3.02 -17.38
CA SER A 112 -11.52 3.22 -17.96
C SER A 112 -11.03 4.62 -17.64
N MET A 113 -9.81 4.72 -17.11
CA MET A 113 -9.07 5.97 -17.05
C MET A 113 -8.09 5.97 -18.21
N PHE A 114 -8.27 6.95 -19.10
CA PHE A 114 -7.40 7.16 -20.24
C PHE A 114 -6.35 8.19 -19.88
N ASP A 115 -5.10 7.78 -20.01
CA ASP A 115 -3.96 8.64 -20.06
C ASP A 115 -3.38 8.65 -21.48
N GLN A 116 -2.58 9.66 -21.82
CA GLN A 116 -1.83 9.62 -23.08
C GLN A 116 -0.84 8.45 -23.08
N ASP A 117 -0.37 8.04 -21.90
CA ASP A 117 0.73 7.10 -21.73
C ASP A 117 0.29 5.69 -21.32
N PHE A 118 -0.87 5.55 -20.69
CA PHE A 118 -1.38 4.28 -20.19
C PHE A 118 -2.91 4.30 -19.99
N ILE A 119 -3.49 3.11 -19.87
CA ILE A 119 -4.91 2.91 -19.63
C ILE A 119 -5.06 2.05 -18.38
N VAL A 120 -5.89 2.49 -17.46
CA VAL A 120 -6.32 1.69 -16.31
C VAL A 120 -7.78 1.33 -16.50
N THR A 121 -8.11 0.05 -16.34
CA THR A 121 -9.49 -0.44 -16.38
C THR A 121 -9.83 -1.19 -15.11
N SER A 122 -11.02 -0.99 -14.57
CA SER A 122 -11.58 -1.77 -13.46
C SER A 122 -13.07 -1.97 -13.70
N SER A 123 -13.73 -2.87 -12.97
CA SER A 123 -15.20 -2.84 -12.97
C SER A 123 -15.70 -1.54 -12.34
N LEU A 124 -16.82 -1.01 -12.83
CA LEU A 124 -17.47 0.16 -12.22
C LEU A 124 -17.85 -0.14 -10.76
N ARG A 125 -18.30 -1.37 -10.51
CA ARG A 125 -18.64 -1.87 -9.16
C ARG A 125 -17.47 -1.76 -8.20
N GLU A 126 -16.29 -2.24 -8.57
CA GLU A 126 -15.09 -2.15 -7.72
C GLU A 126 -14.70 -0.70 -7.44
N HIS A 127 -14.79 0.16 -8.45
CA HIS A 127 -14.48 1.57 -8.26
C HIS A 127 -15.43 2.25 -7.26
N LEU A 128 -16.74 2.02 -7.41
CA LEU A 128 -17.74 2.58 -6.51
C LEU A 128 -17.61 2.02 -5.09
N LEU A 129 -17.37 0.72 -4.95
CA LEU A 129 -17.13 0.11 -3.65
C LEU A 129 -15.86 0.65 -2.99
N LEU A 130 -14.79 0.91 -3.75
CA LEU A 130 -13.59 1.56 -3.23
C LEU A 130 -13.86 3.00 -2.80
N MET A 131 -14.62 3.76 -3.59
CA MET A 131 -15.05 5.10 -3.20
C MET A 131 -15.88 5.09 -1.91
N ILE A 132 -16.84 4.16 -1.79
CA ILE A 132 -17.68 4.01 -0.59
C ILE A 132 -16.81 3.60 0.60
N ALA A 133 -15.93 2.62 0.41
CA ALA A 133 -14.97 2.16 1.42
C ALA A 133 -14.12 3.32 1.95
N LEU A 134 -13.64 4.19 1.07
CA LEU A 134 -12.83 5.36 1.43
C LEU A 134 -13.66 6.51 2.00
N SER A 135 -14.91 6.69 1.56
CA SER A 135 -15.78 7.80 1.99
C SER A 135 -16.53 7.53 3.28
N ARG A 136 -16.52 6.29 3.78
CA ARG A 136 -17.05 5.96 5.10
C ARG A 136 -16.28 6.76 6.14
N LYS A 137 -16.83 7.89 6.59
CA LYS A 137 -16.39 8.52 7.83
C LYS A 137 -16.51 7.46 8.91
N VAL A 138 -15.46 7.30 9.72
CA VAL A 138 -15.57 6.56 10.97
C VAL A 138 -16.51 7.38 11.86
N ALA A 139 -17.81 7.21 11.68
CA ALA A 139 -18.76 7.53 12.72
C ALA A 139 -18.37 6.62 13.90
N ASN A 140 -18.09 7.24 15.04
CA ASN A 140 -17.68 6.64 16.32
C ASN A 140 -16.19 6.76 16.65
N ALA A 141 -15.80 7.95 17.11
CA ALA A 141 -14.82 8.08 18.20
C ALA A 141 -15.47 8.47 19.55
N ASP A 142 -16.76 8.84 19.59
CA ASP A 142 -17.40 9.41 20.80
C ASP A 142 -18.48 8.55 21.48
N THR A 143 -18.74 7.32 21.02
CA THR A 143 -19.77 6.42 21.61
C THR A 143 -19.18 5.20 22.33
N ALA A 144 -17.94 5.30 22.82
CA ALA A 144 -17.29 4.24 23.60
C ALA A 144 -17.24 4.57 25.11
N PHE A 145 -18.37 4.93 25.71
CA PHE A 145 -18.60 4.85 27.14
C PHE A 145 -20.06 4.45 27.38
N GLY A 146 -20.37 3.17 27.16
CA GLY A 146 -21.68 2.60 27.47
C GLY A 146 -21.83 1.20 26.93
N GLU A 147 -22.17 0.27 27.82
CA GLU A 147 -22.64 -1.09 27.54
C GLU A 147 -21.60 -2.14 27.12
N ALA A 148 -20.87 -2.60 28.13
CA ALA A 148 -20.53 -4.00 28.25
C ALA A 148 -21.81 -4.80 28.62
N ALA A 149 -22.51 -5.37 27.64
CA ALA A 149 -23.35 -6.57 27.79
C ALA A 149 -24.13 -6.87 26.49
N SER A 150 -23.62 -7.78 25.66
CA SER A 150 -24.38 -8.70 24.81
C SER A 150 -23.43 -9.35 23.82
N GLY A 151 -23.33 -10.69 23.86
CA GLY A 151 -22.51 -11.51 22.97
C GLY A 151 -23.00 -11.55 21.52
N SER A 152 -23.37 -10.39 20.96
CA SER A 152 -23.66 -10.24 19.54
C SER A 152 -22.36 -10.31 18.76
N ALA A 153 -22.17 -11.40 18.01
CA ALA A 153 -21.06 -11.55 17.09
C ALA A 153 -21.03 -10.33 16.16
N ARG A 154 -19.99 -9.48 16.29
CA ARG A 154 -19.77 -8.38 15.34
C ARG A 154 -19.84 -8.98 13.93
N PRO A 155 -20.67 -8.44 13.03
CA PRO A 155 -20.75 -8.96 11.67
C PRO A 155 -19.36 -8.96 11.06
N LYS A 156 -18.87 -10.14 10.63
CA LYS A 156 -17.58 -10.29 9.94
C LYS A 156 -17.64 -9.41 8.69
N ARG A 157 -16.99 -8.25 8.76
CA ARG A 157 -16.90 -7.33 7.63
C ARG A 157 -16.07 -7.98 6.53
N ARG A 158 -16.56 -7.83 5.30
CA ARG A 158 -15.95 -8.47 4.13
C ARG A 158 -14.60 -7.83 3.84
N ALA A 159 -13.65 -8.69 3.48
CA ALA A 159 -12.34 -8.29 3.01
C ALA A 159 -12.47 -7.35 1.78
N GLN A 160 -11.85 -6.18 1.85
CA GLN A 160 -11.96 -5.14 0.82
C GLN A 160 -10.84 -5.31 -0.20
N VAL A 161 -11.13 -6.08 -1.25
CA VAL A 161 -10.21 -6.34 -2.37
C VAL A 161 -10.79 -5.75 -3.64
N PHE A 162 -9.97 -5.00 -4.36
CA PHE A 162 -10.32 -4.38 -5.64
C PHE A 162 -9.31 -4.78 -6.69
N LYS A 163 -9.78 -5.13 -7.89
CA LYS A 163 -8.92 -5.50 -9.00
C LYS A 163 -9.04 -4.52 -10.16
N GLY A 164 -7.91 -4.25 -10.81
CA GLY A 164 -7.84 -3.49 -12.04
C GLY A 164 -6.79 -4.06 -12.98
N ASN A 165 -6.80 -3.59 -14.21
CA ASN A 165 -5.79 -3.86 -15.22
C ASN A 165 -5.15 -2.56 -15.66
N PHE A 166 -3.84 -2.61 -15.84
CA PHE A 166 -3.02 -1.53 -16.34
C PHE A 166 -2.43 -1.96 -17.68
N LYS A 167 -2.59 -1.10 -18.68
CA LYS A 167 -2.00 -1.27 -20.00
C LYS A 167 -1.23 -0.02 -20.37
N ALA A 168 0.09 -0.12 -20.41
CA ALA A 168 0.93 0.94 -20.95
C ALA A 168 0.74 1.05 -22.47
N VAL A 169 0.60 2.29 -22.95
CA VAL A 169 0.52 2.63 -24.38
C VAL A 169 1.90 2.99 -24.92
N SER A 170 2.74 3.60 -24.08
CA SER A 170 4.14 3.95 -24.40
C SER A 170 5.12 3.26 -23.42
N THR A 171 6.42 3.44 -23.63
CA THR A 171 7.44 3.00 -22.67
C THR A 171 7.46 3.91 -21.45
N PHE A 172 7.72 3.35 -20.25
CA PHE A 172 7.75 4.13 -19.00
C PHE A 172 8.61 5.41 -19.06
N VAL A 173 9.76 5.37 -19.75
CA VAL A 173 10.65 6.56 -19.92
C VAL A 173 9.95 7.73 -20.61
N ALA A 174 8.93 7.47 -21.42
CA ALA A 174 8.17 8.48 -22.15
C ALA A 174 6.97 9.04 -21.34
N PHE A 175 6.67 8.46 -20.18
CA PHE A 175 5.48 8.83 -19.43
C PHE A 175 5.58 10.26 -18.88
N LYS A 176 4.54 11.05 -19.11
CA LYS A 176 4.39 12.39 -18.54
C LYS A 176 3.78 12.30 -17.15
N LEU A 177 4.61 11.88 -16.19
CA LEU A 177 4.22 11.79 -14.78
C LEU A 177 3.91 13.18 -14.20
N GLY A 178 2.93 13.24 -13.31
CA GLY A 178 2.63 14.42 -12.51
C GLY A 178 3.74 14.75 -11.51
N ARG A 179 3.68 15.95 -10.94
CA ARG A 179 4.71 16.48 -10.04
C ARG A 179 5.04 15.55 -8.87
N ASP A 180 4.03 14.99 -8.20
CA ASP A 180 4.25 14.12 -7.05
C ASP A 180 4.81 12.75 -7.43
N ALA A 181 4.37 12.18 -8.55
CA ALA A 181 4.94 10.94 -9.07
C ALA A 181 6.41 11.14 -9.51
N GLN A 182 6.72 12.27 -10.16
CA GLN A 182 8.10 12.64 -10.48
C GLN A 182 8.96 12.80 -9.22
N ARG A 183 8.42 13.41 -8.17
CA ARG A 183 9.13 13.55 -6.89
C ARG A 183 9.49 12.17 -6.32
N VAL A 184 8.53 11.25 -6.23
CA VAL A 184 8.78 9.87 -5.77
C VAL A 184 9.78 9.13 -6.67
N LEU A 185 9.75 9.36 -7.98
CA LEU A 185 10.68 8.71 -8.91
C LEU A 185 12.15 9.14 -8.68
N HIS A 186 12.39 10.41 -8.31
CA HIS A 186 13.73 10.99 -8.20
C HIS A 186 14.24 11.09 -6.76
N GLU A 187 13.37 10.94 -5.76
CA GLU A 187 13.79 10.93 -4.37
C GLU A 187 14.69 9.71 -4.08
N PRO A 188 15.75 9.91 -3.27
CA PRO A 188 16.55 8.79 -2.81
C PRO A 188 15.67 7.88 -1.96
N ASN A 189 15.40 6.68 -2.44
CA ASN A 189 14.64 5.71 -1.67
C ASN A 189 15.41 5.32 -0.39
N ALA A 190 14.69 4.94 0.67
CA ALA A 190 15.31 4.44 1.90
C ALA A 190 15.98 3.05 1.73
N GLY A 191 16.13 2.60 0.48
CA GLY A 191 16.72 1.34 0.02
C GLY A 191 15.77 0.57 -0.90
N GLY A 192 16.24 0.17 -2.09
CA GLY A 192 15.51 -0.74 -2.98
C GLY A 192 15.52 -0.37 -4.46
N SER A 193 14.72 -1.08 -5.26
CA SER A 193 14.52 -0.83 -6.69
C SER A 193 13.01 -0.84 -7.01
N SER A 194 12.27 0.09 -6.39
CA SER A 194 10.81 0.21 -6.48
C SER A 194 10.31 1.62 -6.81
N SER A 195 11.21 2.54 -7.16
CA SER A 195 10.90 3.94 -7.52
C SER A 195 9.89 4.02 -8.67
N ILE A 196 9.99 3.14 -9.67
CA ILE A 196 9.03 3.09 -10.79
C ILE A 196 7.64 2.68 -10.28
N SER A 197 7.54 1.58 -9.55
CA SER A 197 6.26 1.08 -9.04
C SER A 197 5.57 2.05 -8.07
N GLU A 198 6.35 2.74 -7.24
CA GLU A 198 5.84 3.73 -6.29
C GLU A 198 5.38 5.01 -7.01
N SER A 199 6.18 5.52 -7.94
CA SER A 199 5.83 6.69 -8.76
C SER A 199 4.54 6.46 -9.55
N LEU A 200 4.38 5.28 -10.16
CA LEU A 200 3.16 4.92 -10.89
C LEU A 200 1.97 4.69 -9.98
N SER A 201 2.19 4.21 -8.75
CA SER A 201 1.12 4.16 -7.75
C SER A 201 0.63 5.56 -7.43
N VAL A 202 1.53 6.52 -7.18
CA VAL A 202 1.16 7.92 -6.94
C VAL A 202 0.38 8.49 -8.12
N GLU A 203 0.88 8.32 -9.34
CA GLU A 203 0.23 8.78 -10.56
C GLU A 203 -1.17 8.18 -10.72
N TYR A 204 -1.28 6.88 -10.49
CA TYR A 204 -2.54 6.15 -10.51
C TYR A 204 -3.55 6.74 -9.54
N PHE A 205 -3.17 6.97 -8.27
CA PHE A 205 -4.10 7.52 -7.28
C PHE A 205 -4.43 9.00 -7.55
N ALA A 206 -3.47 9.79 -8.01
CA ALA A 206 -3.69 11.19 -8.35
C ALA A 206 -4.69 11.34 -9.50
N ARG A 207 -4.50 10.62 -10.62
CA ARG A 207 -5.39 10.72 -11.78
C ARG A 207 -6.73 10.01 -11.57
N ARG A 208 -6.70 8.81 -10.96
CA ARG A 208 -7.89 7.96 -10.88
C ARG A 208 -8.81 8.31 -9.72
N PHE A 209 -8.24 8.69 -8.58
CA PHE A 209 -8.95 8.91 -7.33
C PHE A 209 -8.78 10.34 -6.79
N GLN A 210 -8.17 11.23 -7.58
CA GLN A 210 -7.96 12.64 -7.21
C GLN A 210 -7.21 12.78 -5.88
N ALA A 211 -6.23 11.90 -5.64
CA ALA A 211 -5.38 11.97 -4.47
C ALA A 211 -4.66 13.31 -4.39
N ARG A 212 -4.62 13.89 -3.19
CA ARG A 212 -3.96 15.17 -2.90
C ARG A 212 -3.06 15.06 -1.68
N ASP A 213 -2.31 16.12 -1.38
CA ASP A 213 -1.46 16.26 -0.18
C ASP A 213 -0.52 15.07 0.02
N ILE A 214 0.16 14.67 -1.05
CA ILE A 214 1.05 13.51 -1.04
C ILE A 214 2.29 13.83 -0.21
N VAL A 215 2.53 12.99 0.80
CA VAL A 215 3.71 13.02 1.69
C VAL A 215 4.49 11.73 1.45
N THR A 216 5.70 11.82 0.93
CA THR A 216 6.50 10.65 0.51
C THR A 216 7.15 9.95 1.71
N GLU A 217 7.64 8.70 1.53
CA GLU A 217 8.29 7.91 2.59
C GLU A 217 9.33 8.72 3.39
N MET A 218 10.12 9.56 2.70
CA MET A 218 11.20 10.35 3.30
C MET A 218 10.71 11.57 4.09
N GLU A 219 9.49 12.03 3.81
CA GLU A 219 8.85 13.15 4.50
C GLU A 219 8.05 12.67 5.72
N VAL A 220 7.59 11.41 5.72
CA VAL A 220 6.85 10.85 6.86
C VAL A 220 7.74 10.77 8.09
N GLU A 221 7.19 11.17 9.23
CA GLU A 221 7.88 11.19 10.50
C GLU A 221 7.32 10.11 11.39
N TYR A 222 8.21 9.24 11.85
CA TYR A 222 7.90 8.16 12.77
C TYR A 222 8.42 8.48 14.18
N SER A 223 7.77 7.90 15.19
CA SER A 223 8.14 8.04 16.59
C SER A 223 9.52 7.44 16.90
N MET A 224 9.97 6.45 16.12
CA MET A 224 11.29 5.81 16.27
C MET A 224 11.95 5.58 14.90
N LYS A 225 13.30 5.55 14.87
CA LYS A 225 14.09 5.41 13.63
C LYS A 225 13.85 4.10 12.87
N ASN A 226 13.59 2.98 13.57
CA ASN A 226 13.48 1.64 12.97
C ASN A 226 12.04 1.16 12.80
N TRP A 227 11.09 2.10 12.70
CA TRP A 227 9.68 1.76 12.55
C TRP A 227 9.35 1.24 11.15
N LYS A 228 8.26 0.47 11.03
CA LYS A 228 7.74 0.08 9.70
C LYS A 228 7.19 1.30 8.99
N LYS A 229 7.53 1.45 7.70
CA LYS A 229 7.18 2.62 6.91
C LYS A 229 6.09 2.32 5.89
N VAL A 230 5.35 3.36 5.51
CA VAL A 230 4.50 3.39 4.32
C VAL A 230 5.27 4.09 3.21
N ASP A 231 4.93 3.79 1.96
CA ASP A 231 5.63 4.34 0.80
C ASP A 231 5.20 5.81 0.57
N TYR A 232 3.95 6.15 0.86
CA TYR A 232 3.48 7.54 0.96
C TYR A 232 2.16 7.64 1.74
N ILE A 233 1.79 8.86 2.12
CA ILE A 233 0.48 9.20 2.67
C ILE A 233 -0.18 10.20 1.74
N CYS A 234 -1.48 10.06 1.48
CA CYS A 234 -2.24 11.01 0.67
C CYS A 234 -3.63 11.26 1.27
N THR A 235 -4.31 12.29 0.76
CA THR A 235 -5.70 12.58 1.05
C THR A 235 -6.58 12.05 -0.08
N LEU A 236 -7.47 11.11 0.23
CA LEU A 236 -8.45 10.54 -0.70
C LEU A 236 -9.85 10.84 -0.18
N TYR A 237 -10.67 11.55 -0.97
CA TYR A 237 -12.05 11.91 -0.60
C TYR A 237 -12.20 12.55 0.81
N GLY A 238 -11.19 13.31 1.24
CA GLY A 238 -11.16 13.98 2.54
C GLY A 238 -10.58 13.15 3.69
N GLU A 239 -10.20 11.89 3.46
CA GLU A 239 -9.58 11.01 4.46
C GLU A 239 -8.07 10.89 4.22
N ARG A 240 -7.29 10.89 5.31
CA ARG A 240 -5.85 10.61 5.25
C ARG A 240 -5.61 9.11 5.20
N VAL A 241 -4.88 8.67 4.18
CA VAL A 241 -4.63 7.26 3.90
C VAL A 241 -3.14 7.01 3.74
N GLY A 242 -2.61 6.05 4.48
CA GLY A 242 -1.26 5.52 4.29
C GLY A 242 -1.27 4.46 3.19
N VAL A 243 -0.38 4.56 2.22
CA VAL A 243 -0.31 3.61 1.11
C VAL A 243 1.02 2.87 1.16
N SER A 244 0.96 1.54 1.11
CA SER A 244 2.13 0.74 0.77
C SER A 244 1.99 0.12 -0.61
N VAL A 245 3.07 0.18 -1.38
CA VAL A 245 3.23 -0.35 -2.71
C VAL A 245 4.10 -1.60 -2.65
N THR A 246 3.73 -2.60 -3.43
CA THR A 246 4.54 -3.79 -3.60
C THR A 246 4.29 -4.42 -4.96
N ARG A 247 5.13 -5.38 -5.32
CA ARG A 247 5.06 -6.10 -6.59
C ARG A 247 4.90 -7.58 -6.32
N ALA A 248 3.95 -8.20 -6.98
CA ALA A 248 3.73 -9.63 -7.01
C ALA A 248 4.22 -10.17 -8.35
N MET A 249 5.44 -10.71 -8.31
CA MET A 249 6.22 -11.15 -9.46
C MET A 249 7.11 -12.32 -9.06
N SER A 250 7.52 -13.11 -10.04
CA SER A 250 8.53 -14.16 -9.89
C SER A 250 9.57 -14.03 -10.99
N TYR A 251 10.82 -14.33 -10.67
CA TYR A 251 11.93 -14.31 -11.62
C TYR A 251 12.64 -15.68 -11.58
N PRO A 252 13.02 -16.28 -12.73
CA PRO A 252 12.97 -15.73 -14.08
C PRO A 252 11.59 -15.80 -14.77
N ASP A 253 10.70 -16.60 -14.24
CA ASP A 253 9.41 -16.91 -14.85
C ASP A 253 8.25 -16.38 -13.99
N PRO A 254 7.44 -15.44 -14.52
CA PRO A 254 6.29 -14.88 -13.81
C PRO A 254 5.24 -15.91 -13.41
N GLU A 255 5.11 -17.02 -14.15
CA GLU A 255 4.14 -18.09 -13.86
C GLU A 255 4.52 -18.92 -12.63
N GLN A 256 5.74 -18.75 -12.11
CA GLN A 256 6.20 -19.44 -10.90
C GLN A 256 5.82 -18.71 -9.60
N PHE A 257 4.96 -17.69 -9.66
CA PHE A 257 4.46 -17.02 -8.45
C PHE A 257 3.56 -17.96 -7.64
N SER A 258 4.11 -18.51 -6.55
CA SER A 258 3.48 -19.57 -5.77
C SER A 258 2.60 -19.05 -4.63
N THR A 259 1.71 -19.92 -4.14
CA THR A 259 0.87 -19.66 -2.96
C THR A 259 1.69 -19.31 -1.71
N ASP A 260 2.83 -19.96 -1.48
CA ASP A 260 3.72 -19.64 -0.35
C ASP A 260 4.33 -18.24 -0.49
N THR A 261 4.77 -17.89 -1.69
CA THR A 261 5.32 -16.55 -2.00
C THR A 261 4.26 -15.48 -1.79
N ALA A 262 3.04 -15.72 -2.29
CA ALA A 262 1.89 -14.83 -2.12
C ALA A 262 1.54 -14.64 -0.64
N TYR A 263 1.47 -15.74 0.13
CA TYR A 263 1.19 -15.70 1.57
C TYR A 263 2.24 -14.89 2.33
N ARG A 264 3.53 -15.18 2.11
CA ARG A 264 4.64 -14.47 2.75
C ARG A 264 4.65 -12.98 2.40
N LEU A 265 4.37 -12.64 1.14
CA LEU A 265 4.28 -11.27 0.68
C LEU A 265 3.15 -10.51 1.39
N LEU A 266 1.95 -11.08 1.40
CA LEU A 266 0.78 -10.49 2.07
C LEU A 266 1.02 -10.34 3.57
N TYR A 267 1.45 -11.40 4.24
CA TYR A 267 1.68 -11.38 5.68
C TYR A 267 2.67 -10.27 6.06
N LYS A 268 3.81 -10.21 5.36
CA LYS A 268 4.84 -9.18 5.59
C LYS A 268 4.30 -7.77 5.39
N LYS A 269 3.57 -7.52 4.30
CA LYS A 269 3.12 -6.18 3.92
C LYS A 269 1.94 -5.70 4.77
N LEU A 270 0.97 -6.55 5.05
CA LEU A 270 -0.17 -6.22 5.91
C LEU A 270 0.28 -5.98 7.35
N PHE A 271 1.15 -6.84 7.91
CA PHE A 271 1.72 -6.61 9.22
C PHE A 271 2.50 -5.29 9.27
N GLY A 272 3.30 -5.00 8.24
CA GLY A 272 4.03 -3.74 8.12
C GLY A 272 3.12 -2.51 8.16
N LEU A 273 1.99 -2.52 7.44
CA LEU A 273 1.02 -1.44 7.43
C LEU A 273 0.37 -1.20 8.79
N VAL A 274 -0.04 -2.28 9.48
CA VAL A 274 -0.62 -2.18 10.83
C VAL A 274 0.37 -1.54 11.79
N VAL A 275 1.64 -1.97 11.75
CA VAL A 275 2.69 -1.38 12.59
C VAL A 275 2.91 0.09 12.20
N ALA A 276 3.03 0.41 10.91
CA ALA A 276 3.31 1.76 10.44
C ALA A 276 2.29 2.79 10.92
N ARG A 277 1.00 2.45 10.90
CA ARG A 277 -0.09 3.33 11.37
C ARG A 277 0.07 3.75 12.84
N HIS A 278 0.59 2.88 13.69
CA HIS A 278 0.77 3.18 15.12
C HIS A 278 2.03 3.99 15.42
N GLY A 279 2.98 4.07 14.48
CA GLY A 279 4.25 4.76 14.71
C GLY A 279 4.41 6.09 14.00
N VAL A 280 3.46 6.50 13.16
CA VAL A 280 3.50 7.84 12.58
C VAL A 280 3.24 8.89 13.65
N LYS A 281 3.94 10.02 13.58
CA LYS A 281 3.68 11.17 14.45
C LYS A 281 2.31 11.78 14.13
N GLN A 282 1.73 12.47 15.11
CA GLN A 282 0.39 13.07 15.02
C GLN A 282 0.14 13.89 13.75
N LYS A 283 1.14 14.66 13.29
CA LYS A 283 1.03 15.48 12.07
C LYS A 283 0.86 14.69 10.77
N HIS A 284 1.27 13.42 10.77
CA HIS A 284 1.18 12.51 9.63
C HIS A 284 0.27 11.32 9.94
N ASN A 285 -0.64 11.48 10.92
CA ASN A 285 -1.60 10.44 11.25
C ASN A 285 -2.54 10.17 10.05
N PHE A 286 -2.93 8.91 9.89
CA PHE A 286 -3.85 8.46 8.86
C PHE A 286 -4.82 7.42 9.42
N SER A 287 -6.07 7.50 8.97
CA SER A 287 -7.17 6.67 9.47
C SER A 287 -7.25 5.33 8.75
N ARG A 288 -6.75 5.23 7.51
CA ARG A 288 -6.83 4.00 6.69
C ARG A 288 -5.52 3.65 6.00
N CYS A 289 -5.40 2.39 5.65
CA CYS A 289 -4.30 1.86 4.85
C CYS A 289 -4.80 1.36 3.49
N ILE A 290 -4.01 1.59 2.44
CA ILE A 290 -4.14 0.85 1.18
C ILE A 290 -2.87 0.05 0.95
N LEU A 291 -3.01 -1.24 0.66
CA LEU A 291 -1.97 -2.06 0.07
C LEU A 291 -2.19 -2.13 -1.44
N HIS A 292 -1.42 -1.36 -2.20
CA HIS A 292 -1.43 -1.42 -3.65
C HIS A 292 -0.39 -2.43 -4.13
N ILE A 293 -0.85 -3.45 -4.85
CA ILE A 293 -0.01 -4.52 -5.39
C ILE A 293 -0.07 -4.48 -6.91
N TRP A 294 1.07 -4.21 -7.53
CA TRP A 294 1.28 -4.46 -8.94
C TRP A 294 1.45 -5.97 -9.14
N CYS A 295 0.61 -6.58 -9.97
CA CYS A 295 0.65 -8.00 -10.27
C CYS A 295 1.16 -8.21 -11.69
N GLU A 296 2.22 -8.99 -11.85
CA GLU A 296 2.78 -9.26 -13.18
C GLU A 296 1.86 -10.10 -14.05
N THR A 297 1.06 -10.98 -13.42
CA THR A 297 0.09 -11.85 -14.09
C THR A 297 -1.27 -11.85 -13.38
N HIS A 298 -2.32 -12.19 -14.12
CA HIS A 298 -3.65 -12.44 -13.54
C HIS A 298 -3.63 -13.57 -12.51
N SER A 299 -2.81 -14.60 -12.73
CA SER A 299 -2.63 -15.73 -11.81
C SER A 299 -2.11 -15.26 -10.45
N ALA A 300 -1.11 -14.38 -10.43
CA ALA A 300 -0.58 -13.79 -9.20
C ALA A 300 -1.65 -12.98 -8.45
N ALA A 301 -2.43 -12.15 -9.17
CA ALA A 301 -3.53 -11.39 -8.56
C ALA A 301 -4.58 -12.32 -7.93
N LYS A 302 -4.98 -13.40 -8.63
CA LYS A 302 -5.96 -14.36 -8.13
C LYS A 302 -5.48 -15.09 -6.87
N LEU A 303 -4.19 -15.44 -6.79
CA LEU A 303 -3.62 -16.06 -5.59
C LEU A 303 -3.65 -15.11 -4.38
N LEU A 304 -3.33 -13.84 -4.59
CA LEU A 304 -3.37 -12.84 -3.51
C LEU A 304 -4.80 -12.60 -3.02
N GLU A 305 -5.74 -12.47 -3.94
CA GLU A 305 -7.17 -12.33 -3.61
C GLU A 305 -7.68 -13.51 -2.79
N LEU A 306 -7.32 -14.75 -3.18
CA LEU A 306 -7.72 -15.97 -2.47
C LEU A 306 -7.13 -16.05 -1.05
N LEU A 307 -5.88 -15.61 -0.86
CA LEU A 307 -5.18 -15.72 0.42
C LEU A 307 -5.49 -14.57 1.38
N TYR A 308 -5.94 -13.43 0.87
CA TYR A 308 -6.16 -12.23 1.67
C TYR A 308 -7.10 -12.44 2.88
N PRO A 309 -8.27 -13.11 2.77
CA PRO A 309 -9.15 -13.33 3.91
C PRO A 309 -8.47 -14.10 5.04
N ARG A 310 -7.69 -15.14 4.70
CA ARG A 310 -6.95 -15.95 5.66
C ARG A 310 -5.89 -15.12 6.38
N VAL A 311 -5.05 -14.40 5.64
CA VAL A 311 -3.98 -13.58 6.23
C VAL A 311 -4.57 -12.45 7.07
N SER A 312 -5.69 -11.86 6.64
CA SER A 312 -6.38 -10.81 7.38
C SER A 312 -6.96 -11.31 8.70
N GLU A 313 -7.52 -12.52 8.72
CA GLU A 313 -8.00 -13.16 9.95
C GLU A 313 -6.84 -13.52 10.90
N GLU A 314 -5.74 -14.07 10.38
CA GLU A 314 -4.54 -14.39 11.17
C GLU A 314 -3.88 -13.15 11.80
N LEU A 315 -3.98 -11.99 11.15
CA LEU A 315 -3.47 -10.71 11.65
C LEU A 315 -4.53 -9.91 12.43
N GLU A 316 -5.73 -10.46 12.63
CA GLU A 316 -6.85 -9.81 13.31
C GLU A 316 -7.14 -8.40 12.75
N LEU A 317 -7.15 -8.24 11.42
CA LEU A 317 -7.40 -6.95 10.78
C LEU A 317 -8.86 -6.52 10.93
N ILE A 318 -9.11 -5.49 11.75
CA ILE A 318 -10.45 -4.97 12.07
C ILE A 318 -10.87 -3.83 11.11
N ASP A 319 -10.68 -4.01 9.79
CA ASP A 319 -11.21 -3.13 8.71
C ASP A 319 -10.37 -1.95 8.20
N ASP A 320 -9.09 -1.87 8.56
CA ASP A 320 -8.28 -0.69 8.22
C ASP A 320 -7.41 -0.82 6.97
N VAL A 321 -7.48 -1.95 6.26
CA VAL A 321 -6.66 -2.18 5.06
C VAL A 321 -7.52 -2.52 3.86
N ILE A 322 -7.38 -1.71 2.82
CA ILE A 322 -7.93 -1.94 1.50
C ILE A 322 -6.83 -2.54 0.62
N MET A 323 -7.07 -3.68 0.00
CA MET A 323 -6.14 -4.27 -0.97
C MET A 323 -6.55 -3.88 -2.39
N LEU A 324 -5.65 -3.21 -3.10
CA LEU A 324 -5.81 -2.88 -4.51
C LEU A 324 -4.83 -3.70 -5.34
N LEU A 325 -5.34 -4.55 -6.22
CA LEU A 325 -4.56 -5.38 -7.13
C LEU A 325 -4.63 -4.79 -8.53
N THR A 326 -3.48 -4.43 -9.11
CA THR A 326 -3.41 -3.89 -10.47
C THR A 326 -2.55 -4.80 -11.33
N VAL A 327 -3.17 -5.50 -12.28
CA VAL A 327 -2.47 -6.40 -13.20
C VAL A 327 -1.81 -5.60 -14.31
N ALA A 328 -0.50 -5.74 -14.49
CA ALA A 328 0.28 -5.04 -15.52
C ALA A 328 1.06 -6.05 -16.37
N GLU A 329 0.35 -6.71 -17.29
CA GLU A 329 0.93 -7.72 -18.17
C GLU A 329 1.65 -7.13 -19.38
N GLY A 330 2.56 -7.92 -19.94
CA GLY A 330 3.24 -7.61 -21.20
C GLY A 330 4.51 -6.77 -21.08
N LEU A 331 5.17 -6.56 -22.22
CA LEU A 331 6.52 -5.99 -22.28
C LEU A 331 6.59 -4.56 -21.72
N HIS A 332 5.56 -3.75 -21.96
CA HIS A 332 5.54 -2.36 -21.49
C HIS A 332 5.27 -2.24 -19.98
N GLY A 333 4.72 -3.27 -19.33
CA GLY A 333 4.56 -3.35 -17.88
C GLY A 333 5.82 -3.80 -17.13
N ARG A 334 6.77 -4.44 -17.82
CA ARG A 334 8.01 -4.97 -17.22
C ARG A 334 8.84 -3.96 -16.42
N PRO A 335 8.97 -2.68 -16.81
CA PRO A 335 9.65 -1.66 -15.99
C PRO A 335 9.17 -1.59 -14.54
N ILE A 336 7.89 -1.88 -14.27
CA ILE A 336 7.32 -1.90 -12.92
C ILE A 336 8.02 -2.98 -12.08
N PHE A 337 8.25 -4.16 -12.66
CA PHE A 337 8.75 -5.36 -12.00
C PHE A 337 10.29 -5.45 -11.98
N TYR A 338 10.93 -5.03 -13.07
CA TYR A 338 12.36 -5.25 -13.31
C TYR A 338 13.19 -3.97 -13.38
N GLU A 339 12.85 -2.96 -12.56
CA GLU A 339 13.53 -1.66 -12.53
C GLU A 339 15.07 -1.76 -12.46
N HIS A 340 15.60 -2.69 -11.67
CA HIS A 340 17.04 -2.89 -11.53
C HIS A 340 17.74 -3.21 -12.86
N ARG A 341 17.03 -3.79 -13.85
CA ARG A 341 17.59 -4.06 -15.18
C ARG A 341 17.65 -2.83 -16.06
N LEU A 342 16.85 -1.81 -15.77
CA LEU A 342 16.88 -0.55 -16.49
C LEU A 342 18.03 0.35 -16.04
N LYS A 343 18.52 0.20 -14.80
CA LYS A 343 19.63 0.98 -14.26
C LYS A 343 21.01 0.48 -14.71
N VAL A 344 21.07 -0.69 -15.35
CA VAL A 344 22.33 -1.35 -15.81
C VAL A 344 22.50 -1.22 -17.33
N ALA A 345 21.48 -0.72 -18.03
CA ALA A 345 21.54 -0.33 -19.44
C ALA A 345 21.80 1.18 -19.54
#